data_AF-A0A2X2JV27-F1
#
_entry.id   AF-A0A2X2JV27-F1
#
_cell.length_a   1.000
_cell.length_b   1.000
_cell.length_c   1.000
_cell.angle_alpha   90.00
_cell.angle_beta   90.00
_cell.angle_gamma   90.00
#
_symmetry.space_group_name_H-M   'P 1'
#
loop_
_entity.id
_entity.type
_entity.pdbx_description
1 polymer ?
#
loop_
_entity_poly.entity_id
_entity_poly.type
_entity_poly.pdbx_seq_one_letter_code
_entity_poly.pdbx_strand_id
1 'polypeptide(L)'
;MSQAAETLDGWYSLHLFYAVDWASLRLVPKDERDALVTEFQSFLENTATVRSSKSGDQAIYNITGQKADLLLWFLRPEMKSLNHIENEFNKLRIADFLIPTYSYVSVIELSNYLAGKLMKILMRTLISKQDYTQNYHILIIFVSIQ
;
A
#
# COMPACT_ATOMS: atom_id res chain seq x y z
N MET A 1 -26.21 -19.90 -19.08
CA MET A 1 -24.77 -19.89 -18.72
C MET A 1 -24.42 -18.48 -18.29
N SER A 2 -23.90 -18.29 -17.07
CA SER A 2 -23.44 -16.98 -16.60
C SER A 2 -22.15 -16.59 -17.35
N GLN A 3 -22.13 -15.41 -17.94
CA GLN A 3 -20.93 -14.87 -18.58
C GLN A 3 -19.93 -14.45 -17.50
N ALA A 4 -18.65 -14.83 -17.66
CA ALA A 4 -17.60 -14.38 -16.75
C ALA A 4 -17.47 -12.85 -16.81
N ALA A 5 -17.21 -12.22 -15.66
CA ALA A 5 -16.93 -10.79 -15.61
C ALA A 5 -15.59 -10.51 -16.30
N GLU A 6 -15.56 -9.51 -17.17
CA GLU A 6 -14.32 -8.96 -17.73
C GLU A 6 -13.79 -7.86 -16.81
N THR A 7 -12.50 -7.91 -16.49
CA THR A 7 -11.81 -6.96 -15.62
C THR A 7 -10.72 -6.21 -16.38
N LEU A 8 -10.43 -4.99 -15.95
CA LEU A 8 -9.21 -4.27 -16.31
C LEU A 8 -8.32 -4.18 -15.08
N ASP A 9 -7.14 -4.79 -15.18
CA ASP A 9 -6.21 -4.91 -14.07
C ASP A 9 -5.16 -3.80 -14.11
N GLY A 10 -4.91 -3.19 -12.95
CA GLY A 10 -3.95 -2.12 -12.73
C GLY A 10 -2.71 -2.60 -11.98
N TRP A 11 -2.24 -1.79 -11.03
CA TRP A 11 -1.08 -2.14 -10.20
C TRP A 11 -1.42 -3.20 -9.16
N TYR A 12 -0.41 -4.00 -8.82
CA TYR A 12 -0.43 -4.83 -7.62
C TYR A 12 -0.43 -3.94 -6.38
N SER A 13 -1.09 -4.42 -5.33
CA SER A 13 -1.30 -3.70 -4.08
C SER A 13 -0.92 -4.56 -2.89
N LEU A 14 -0.03 -4.04 -2.05
CA LEU A 14 0.40 -4.67 -0.80
C LEU A 14 0.00 -3.78 0.38
N HIS A 15 -0.81 -4.33 1.28
CA HIS A 15 -1.12 -3.73 2.57
C HIS A 15 -0.38 -4.49 3.67
N LEU A 16 0.41 -3.79 4.47
CA LEU A 16 1.09 -4.34 5.63
C LEU A 16 0.60 -3.61 6.88
N PHE A 17 0.08 -4.37 7.84
CA PHE A 17 -0.43 -3.83 9.10
C PHE A 17 0.46 -4.25 10.26
N TYR A 18 0.84 -3.29 11.09
CA TYR A 18 1.70 -3.50 12.25
C TYR A 18 1.10 -2.90 13.51
N ALA A 19 1.27 -3.59 14.64
CA ALA A 19 1.13 -3.02 15.97
C ALA A 19 2.53 -2.66 16.49
N VAL A 20 2.65 -1.53 17.19
CA VAL A 20 3.92 -1.09 17.75
C VAL A 20 4.13 -1.74 19.11
N ASP A 21 5.29 -2.39 19.31
CA ASP A 21 5.74 -2.78 20.65
C ASP A 21 6.23 -1.56 21.42
N TRP A 22 5.27 -0.80 21.95
CA TRP A 22 5.55 0.38 22.75
C TRP A 22 6.33 0.07 24.02
N ALA A 23 6.21 -1.15 24.57
CA ALA A 23 6.91 -1.52 25.79
C ALA A 23 8.42 -1.60 25.53
N SER A 24 8.82 -2.34 24.50
CA SER A 24 10.23 -2.46 24.10
C SER A 24 10.77 -1.13 23.58
N LEU A 25 10.01 -0.40 22.74
CA LEU A 25 10.46 0.86 22.17
C LEU A 25 10.73 1.94 23.23
N ARG A 26 9.97 1.97 24.34
CA ARG A 26 10.20 2.93 25.43
C ARG A 26 11.54 2.75 26.15
N LEU A 27 12.12 1.56 26.09
CA LEU A 27 13.41 1.25 26.70
C LEU A 27 14.60 1.73 25.87
N VAL A 28 14.39 1.97 24.57
CA VAL A 28 15.44 2.45 23.65
C VAL A 28 15.80 3.90 23.98
N PRO A 29 17.10 4.26 24.07
CA PRO A 29 17.55 5.65 24.26
C PRO A 29 16.97 6.61 23.22
N LYS A 30 16.79 7.88 23.59
CA LYS A 30 16.12 8.86 22.71
C LYS A 30 16.87 9.06 21.38
N ASP A 31 18.19 9.22 21.45
CA ASP A 31 19.08 9.35 20.31
C ASP A 31 18.99 8.14 19.37
N GLU A 32 18.93 6.93 19.93
CA GLU A 32 18.70 5.72 19.14
C GLU A 32 17.31 5.70 18.49
N ARG A 33 16.25 6.07 19.21
CA ARG A 33 14.90 6.16 18.62
C ARG A 33 14.83 7.18 17.50
N ASP A 34 15.49 8.33 17.64
CA ASP A 34 15.54 9.37 16.60
C ASP A 34 16.27 8.83 15.35
N ALA A 35 17.31 8.00 15.53
CA ALA A 35 17.99 7.32 14.43
C ALA A 35 17.11 6.27 13.73
N LEU A 36 16.33 5.48 14.48
CA LEU A 36 15.35 4.52 13.92
C LEU A 36 14.31 5.24 13.04
N VAL A 37 13.79 6.37 13.52
CA VAL A 37 12.80 7.18 12.77
C VAL A 37 13.41 7.77 11.52
N THR A 38 14.65 8.28 11.59
CA THR A 38 15.36 8.87 10.44
C THR A 38 15.62 7.83 9.35
N GLU A 39 16.05 6.62 9.73
CA GLU A 39 16.23 5.48 8.83
C GLU A 39 14.90 5.11 8.14
N PHE A 40 13.82 5.01 8.91
CA PHE A 40 12.51 4.70 8.39
C PHE A 40 11.98 5.78 7.43
N GLN A 41 12.13 7.06 7.77
CA GLN A 41 11.78 8.18 6.89
C GLN A 41 12.55 8.12 5.57
N SER A 42 13.84 7.84 5.62
CA SER A 42 14.68 7.69 4.42
C SER A 42 14.19 6.55 3.53
N PHE A 43 13.79 5.40 4.11
CA PHE A 43 13.18 4.31 3.36
C PHE A 43 11.85 4.74 2.69
N LEU A 44 10.99 5.47 3.41
CA LEU A 44 9.71 5.94 2.88
C LEU A 44 9.88 6.95 1.75
N GLU A 45 10.83 7.88 1.88
CA GLU A 45 11.16 8.84 0.84
C GLU A 45 11.70 8.16 -0.43
N ASN A 46 12.63 7.22 -0.26
CA ASN A 46 13.20 6.45 -1.37
C ASN A 46 12.12 5.67 -2.12
N THR A 47 11.22 5.00 -1.39
CA THR A 47 10.13 4.24 -1.98
C THR A 47 9.08 5.14 -2.64
N ALA A 48 8.87 6.36 -2.15
CA ALA A 48 7.90 7.32 -2.71
C ALA A 48 8.34 7.97 -4.03
N THR A 49 9.63 7.92 -4.38
CA THR A 49 10.17 8.49 -5.64
C THR A 49 9.42 8.02 -6.88
N VAL A 50 8.90 6.79 -6.87
CA VAL A 50 8.13 6.19 -7.99
C VAL A 50 6.85 6.94 -8.34
N ARG A 51 6.31 7.76 -7.42
CA ARG A 51 5.12 8.58 -7.69
C ARG A 51 5.41 9.60 -8.79
N SER A 52 6.59 10.22 -8.76
CA SER A 52 7.02 11.23 -9.74
C SER A 52 7.22 10.67 -11.15
N SER A 53 7.72 9.43 -11.25
CA SER A 53 7.84 8.67 -12.51
C SER A 53 6.55 7.96 -12.89
N LYS A 54 5.49 8.13 -12.09
CA LYS A 54 4.22 7.45 -12.21
C LYS A 54 4.38 5.92 -12.36
N SER A 55 5.33 5.33 -11.66
CA SER A 55 5.62 3.89 -11.71
C SER A 55 5.23 3.16 -10.42
N GLY A 56 4.34 3.77 -9.66
CA GLY A 56 3.80 3.24 -8.41
C GLY A 56 3.24 4.37 -7.54
N ASP A 57 2.67 3.99 -6.42
CA ASP A 57 2.21 4.92 -5.39
C ASP A 57 2.35 4.26 -4.01
N GLN A 58 2.25 5.05 -2.95
CA GLN A 58 2.20 4.55 -1.58
C GLN A 58 1.49 5.49 -0.63
N ALA A 59 0.98 4.94 0.45
CA ALA A 59 0.37 5.70 1.54
C ALA A 59 0.66 5.04 2.89
N ILE A 60 0.62 5.87 3.93
CA ILE A 60 0.92 5.46 5.30
C ILE A 60 -0.18 6.04 6.18
N TYR A 61 -0.78 5.20 7.01
CA TYR A 61 -1.88 5.61 7.88
C TYR A 61 -1.68 5.11 9.29
N ASN A 62 -2.08 5.94 10.25
CA ASN A 62 -2.33 5.48 11.61
C ASN A 62 -3.68 4.76 11.64
N ILE A 63 -3.71 3.55 12.19
CA ILE A 63 -4.93 2.76 12.32
C ILE A 63 -5.47 2.94 13.74
N THR A 64 -6.77 3.19 13.85
CA THR A 64 -7.44 3.38 15.15
C THR A 64 -7.96 2.06 15.69
N GLY A 65 -7.68 1.78 16.96
CA GLY A 65 -8.12 0.58 17.66
C GLY A 65 -7.04 -0.51 17.70
N GLN A 66 -7.39 -1.69 18.22
CA GLN A 66 -6.40 -2.72 18.57
C GLN A 66 -5.94 -3.62 17.42
N LYS A 67 -6.46 -3.42 16.20
CA LYS A 67 -6.15 -4.32 15.06
C LYS A 67 -4.76 -4.06 14.48
N ALA A 68 -4.31 -2.81 14.52
CA ALA A 68 -3.00 -2.34 14.10
C ALA A 68 -2.85 -0.89 14.57
N ASP A 69 -1.62 -0.42 14.64
CA ASP A 69 -1.28 0.99 14.85
C ASP A 69 -0.87 1.67 13.52
N LEU A 70 -0.25 0.91 12.60
CA LEU A 70 0.30 1.41 11.35
C LEU A 70 -0.16 0.56 10.16
N LEU A 71 -0.53 1.23 9.07
CA LEU A 71 -0.67 0.65 7.73
C LEU A 71 0.40 1.22 6.82
N LEU A 72 1.19 0.33 6.20
CA LEU A 72 2.03 0.63 5.04
C LEU A 72 1.37 0.06 3.80
N TRP A 73 1.05 0.92 2.84
CA TRP A 73 0.36 0.53 1.62
C TRP A 73 1.19 0.91 0.40
N PHE A 74 1.58 -0.09 -0.39
CA PHE A 74 2.38 0.07 -1.60
C PHE A 74 1.64 -0.42 -2.84
N LEU A 75 1.73 0.36 -3.92
CA LEU A 75 1.18 0.04 -5.22
C LEU A 75 2.32 -0.03 -6.26
N ARG A 76 2.48 -1.16 -6.96
CA ARG A 76 3.54 -1.32 -7.97
C ARG A 76 3.05 -2.07 -9.23
N PRO A 77 3.63 -1.81 -10.41
CA PRO A 77 3.31 -2.54 -11.64
C PRO A 77 3.64 -4.04 -11.60
N GLU A 78 4.60 -4.45 -10.75
CA GLU A 78 5.07 -5.83 -10.68
C GLU A 78 5.11 -6.34 -9.24
N MET A 79 4.67 -7.59 -9.03
CA MET A 79 4.67 -8.25 -7.71
C MET A 79 6.07 -8.32 -7.10
N LYS A 80 7.10 -8.59 -7.93
CA LYS A 80 8.49 -8.70 -7.46
C LYS A 80 8.97 -7.41 -6.79
N SER A 81 8.48 -6.25 -7.22
CA SER A 81 8.80 -4.96 -6.63
C SER A 81 8.18 -4.81 -5.24
N LEU A 82 6.97 -5.33 -5.02
CA LEU A 82 6.33 -5.35 -3.70
C LEU A 82 7.10 -6.24 -2.73
N ASN A 83 7.46 -7.46 -3.15
CA ASN A 83 8.26 -8.37 -2.33
C ASN A 83 9.62 -7.77 -1.99
N HIS A 84 10.25 -7.04 -2.91
CA HIS A 84 11.51 -6.35 -2.63
C HIS A 84 11.32 -5.27 -1.56
N ILE A 85 10.26 -4.44 -1.67
CA ILE A 85 9.95 -3.40 -0.68
C ILE A 85 9.69 -4.00 0.70
N GLU A 86 8.88 -5.05 0.79
CA GLU A 86 8.60 -5.76 2.05
C GLU A 86 9.89 -6.30 2.68
N ASN A 87 10.75 -6.93 1.89
CA ASN A 87 12.02 -7.47 2.38
C ASN A 87 13.01 -6.39 2.83
N GLU A 88 13.09 -5.25 2.14
CA GLU A 88 13.93 -4.13 2.56
C GLU A 88 13.36 -3.46 3.82
N PHE A 89 12.05 -3.32 3.92
CA PHE A 89 11.39 -2.81 5.12
C PHE A 89 11.68 -3.70 6.35
N ASN A 90 11.58 -5.03 6.20
CA ASN A 90 11.81 -5.98 7.28
C ASN A 90 13.27 -6.01 7.78
N LYS A 91 14.22 -5.40 7.06
CA LYS A 91 15.62 -5.27 7.47
C LYS A 91 15.91 -3.98 8.25
N LEU A 92 14.97 -3.02 8.26
CA LEU A 92 15.15 -1.77 9.00
C LEU A 92 15.12 -2.05 10.50
N ARG A 93 15.88 -1.29 11.28
CA ARG A 93 15.95 -1.48 12.73
C ARG A 93 14.62 -1.18 13.41
N ILE A 94 13.80 -0.31 12.83
CA ILE A 94 12.46 -0.02 13.36
C ILE A 94 11.53 -1.24 13.27
N ALA A 95 11.76 -2.17 12.32
CA ALA A 95 10.92 -3.33 12.12
C ALA A 95 10.94 -4.29 13.32
N ASP A 96 12.03 -4.28 14.11
CA ASP A 96 12.13 -5.05 15.36
C ASP A 96 11.06 -4.65 16.40
N PHE A 97 10.50 -3.44 16.29
CA PHE A 97 9.46 -2.91 17.18
C PHE A 97 8.07 -2.92 16.55
N LEU A 98 7.92 -3.51 15.35
CA LEU A 98 6.67 -3.55 14.60
C LEU A 98 6.21 -5.00 14.45
N ILE A 99 5.20 -5.36 15.25
CA ILE A 99 4.63 -6.69 15.27
C ILE A 99 3.64 -6.81 14.10
N PRO A 100 3.86 -7.72 13.12
CA PRO A 100 2.94 -7.89 12.01
C PRO A 100 1.60 -8.43 12.52
N THR A 101 0.50 -7.74 12.22
CA THR A 101 -0.85 -8.15 12.64
C THR A 101 -1.67 -8.70 11.49
N TYR A 102 -1.49 -8.16 10.28
CA TYR A 102 -2.22 -8.56 9.09
C TYR A 102 -1.48 -8.13 7.82
N SER A 103 -1.73 -8.82 6.72
CA SER A 103 -1.31 -8.39 5.39
C SER A 103 -2.37 -8.72 4.34
N TYR A 104 -2.40 -7.95 3.25
CA TYR A 104 -3.30 -8.20 2.14
C TYR A 104 -2.67 -7.84 0.80
N VAL A 105 -2.63 -8.83 -0.10
CA VAL A 105 -2.12 -8.70 -1.46
C VAL A 105 -3.29 -8.75 -2.44
N SER A 106 -3.34 -7.79 -3.36
CA SER A 106 -4.40 -7.67 -4.36
C SER A 106 -3.90 -7.00 -5.63
N VAL A 107 -4.77 -6.89 -6.63
CA VAL A 107 -4.53 -6.10 -7.85
C VAL A 107 -5.66 -5.08 -7.95
N ILE A 108 -5.34 -3.85 -8.33
CA ILE A 108 -6.37 -2.84 -8.62
C ILE A 108 -7.21 -3.35 -9.78
N GLU A 109 -8.49 -3.54 -9.54
CA GLU A 109 -9.43 -4.03 -10.54
C GLU A 109 -10.47 -2.95 -10.85
N LEU A 110 -10.79 -2.81 -12.13
CA LEU A 110 -11.98 -2.10 -12.57
C LEU A 110 -12.92 -3.08 -13.28
N SER A 111 -14.09 -3.31 -12.68
CA SER A 111 -15.11 -4.20 -13.21
C SER A 111 -16.06 -3.49 -14.18
N ASN A 112 -16.58 -4.24 -15.15
CA ASN A 112 -17.48 -3.71 -16.20
C ASN A 112 -18.95 -3.59 -15.78
N TYR A 113 -19.29 -3.78 -14.51
CA TYR A 113 -20.69 -3.97 -14.09
C TYR A 113 -21.57 -2.71 -14.21
N LEU A 114 -20.98 -1.50 -14.29
CA LEU A 114 -21.73 -0.23 -14.41
C LEU A 114 -21.29 0.67 -15.59
N ALA A 115 -20.30 0.27 -16.39
CA ALA A 115 -19.62 1.18 -17.31
C ALA A 115 -20.05 0.99 -18.79
N GLY A 116 -20.94 1.86 -19.28
CA GLY A 116 -21.18 2.03 -20.71
C GLY A 116 -19.89 2.39 -21.47
N LYS A 117 -19.86 2.16 -22.80
CA LYS A 117 -18.67 2.28 -23.68
C LYS A 117 -17.87 3.59 -23.51
N LEU A 118 -18.53 4.70 -23.18
CA LEU A 118 -17.91 6.01 -22.93
C LEU A 118 -17.08 6.04 -21.64
N MET A 119 -17.56 5.35 -20.60
CA MET A 119 -16.91 5.28 -19.30
C MET A 119 -15.61 4.45 -19.39
N LYS A 120 -15.56 3.42 -20.24
CA LYS A 120 -14.33 2.66 -20.53
C LYS A 120 -13.20 3.52 -21.10
N ILE A 121 -13.51 4.50 -21.97
CA ILE A 121 -12.51 5.41 -22.58
C ILE A 121 -12.01 6.42 -21.54
N LEU A 122 -12.94 7.00 -20.76
CA LEU A 122 -12.59 7.91 -19.67
C LEU A 122 -11.74 7.19 -18.60
N MET A 123 -12.10 5.95 -18.27
CA MET A 123 -11.44 5.12 -17.26
C MET A 123 -10.04 4.66 -17.68
N ARG A 124 -9.84 4.26 -18.95
CA ARG A 124 -8.48 4.01 -19.49
C ARG A 124 -7.59 5.23 -19.36
N THR A 125 -8.15 6.42 -19.54
CA THR A 125 -7.44 7.69 -19.40
C THR A 125 -7.14 8.04 -17.93
N LEU A 126 -7.96 7.60 -16.98
CA LEU A 126 -7.74 7.80 -15.54
C LEU A 126 -6.70 6.82 -14.98
N ILE A 127 -6.78 5.54 -15.35
CA ILE A 127 -5.77 4.52 -15.00
C ILE A 127 -4.41 4.90 -15.59
N SER A 128 -4.36 5.44 -16.83
CA SER A 128 -3.13 5.93 -17.43
C SER A 128 -2.58 7.21 -16.78
N LYS A 129 -3.40 7.95 -16.02
CA LYS A 129 -2.96 9.16 -15.32
C LYS A 129 -2.26 8.86 -13.99
N GLN A 130 -2.37 7.63 -13.47
CA GLN A 130 -1.56 7.08 -12.37
C GLN A 130 -1.61 7.89 -11.05
N ASP A 131 -2.73 8.57 -10.80
CA ASP A 131 -2.95 9.42 -9.61
C ASP A 131 -4.01 8.78 -8.72
N TYR A 132 -3.61 7.83 -7.87
CA TYR A 132 -4.53 6.98 -7.09
C TYR A 132 -4.83 7.50 -5.68
N THR A 133 -4.04 8.44 -5.16
CA THR A 133 -4.08 8.81 -3.73
C THR A 133 -4.43 10.26 -3.41
N GLN A 134 -4.45 11.18 -4.41
CA GLN A 134 -4.52 12.63 -4.11
C GLN A 134 -5.90 13.28 -4.25
N ASN A 135 -6.90 12.69 -4.92
CA ASN A 135 -8.17 13.40 -5.18
C ASN A 135 -9.45 12.55 -5.21
N TYR A 136 -9.35 11.26 -4.96
CA TYR A 136 -10.51 10.39 -4.95
C TYR A 136 -10.44 9.54 -3.69
N HIS A 137 -11.48 9.60 -2.87
CA HIS A 137 -11.90 8.43 -2.10
C HIS A 137 -12.21 7.34 -3.13
N ILE A 138 -11.17 6.69 -3.67
CA ILE A 138 -11.34 5.48 -4.46
C ILE A 138 -11.86 4.47 -3.44
N LEU A 139 -13.16 4.25 -3.49
CA LEU A 139 -13.81 3.12 -2.87
C LEU A 139 -13.19 1.88 -3.54
N ILE A 140 -12.07 1.40 -3.01
CA ILE A 140 -11.56 0.07 -3.31
C ILE A 140 -12.62 -0.85 -2.73
N ILE A 141 -13.51 -1.31 -3.60
CA ILE A 141 -14.51 -2.30 -3.23
C ILE A 141 -13.73 -3.58 -2.94
N PHE A 142 -13.56 -3.88 -1.65
CA PHE A 142 -13.05 -5.16 -1.18
C PHE A 142 -14.01 -6.26 -1.64
N VAL A 143 -13.72 -6.90 -2.77
CA VAL A 143 -14.31 -8.21 -3.05
C VAL A 143 -13.53 -9.21 -2.20
N SER A 144 -14.00 -9.40 -0.97
CA SER A 144 -13.67 -10.58 -0.19
C SER A 144 -14.27 -11.77 -0.93
N ILE A 145 -13.43 -12.56 -1.61
CA ILE A 145 -13.81 -13.89 -2.04
C ILE A 145 -13.79 -14.75 -0.77
N GLN A 146 -14.96 -14.90 -0.15
CA GLN A 146 -15.33 -16.04 0.69
C GLN A 146 -16.32 -16.90 -0.09
#